data_AF-R6WXE0-F1
#
_entry.id   AF-R6WXE0-F1
#
_cell.length_a   1.000
_cell.length_b   1.000
_cell.length_c   1.000
_cell.angle_alpha   90.00
_cell.angle_beta   90.00
_cell.angle_gamma   90.00
#
_symmetry.space_group_name_H-M   'P 1'
#
loop_
_entity.id
_entity.type
_entity.pdbx_description
1 polymer ?
#
loop_
_entity_poly.entity_id
_entity_poly.type
_entity_poly.pdbx_seq_one_letter_code
_entity_poly.pdbx_strand_id
1 'polypeptide(L)'
;MRHFDAFVRWTAALLLTVLSIACGKDKTTTTEGSAITGGSWSQTETIEAVGAQKDFSFTARGQWSAQSDNPDWCEVLTPSGDKGAATLRIDVAENSSESPRSAIIRISVGSTTESFKILQKGTAGAPEINVLVDEVLAAYYLWNEEYRALDRDLSLPYNGVYDNFVYHTLMSMETNTLDKKYNERYGEYHIYSYLSRTPSSGQKSAATRSGVNHGVEKDDPVPSFGIGNYALVSFVDQSGRPTGQIGLTLLSIIPESPLAKAGFRRGDIIATIDGKTPTEQTYTTEFTRLIAPSEGLKVTLTKNEANAQPIEVTSVSLDPTPIIRAEVLEGTHVGYIVYDSFDAAYDNDLLAAIKSLKEAGITDLVLDLRNNGGGHVITSNMLSTCIGGSACQDRVYQYYRYNDERMADWKQTSETFGMSYDQTAKLFFEKFYYSNYYGVSLANYALNLSRLYVLVSDGTASASEAVINSLKGIGLPVTLIGSKTNGKNVGMNVFTWNNIEGYDYEFAPISFQGYNAQKQSVDPKGITPDYAVSETASGGWYVDFGPDEPLVHKALELIGAADASATTRSVKSVGAGQRGSIRQAIERPNGMIRTIDPKEM
;
A
#
# COMPACT_ATOMS: atom_id res chain seq x y z
N MET A 1 -59.21 -25.27 -6.58
CA MET A 1 -60.23 -24.71 -5.66
C MET A 1 -59.46 -23.88 -4.63
N ARG A 2 -59.77 -22.59 -4.40
CA ARG A 2 -60.75 -22.10 -3.40
C ARG A 2 -60.50 -22.71 -2.00
N HIS A 3 -60.34 -21.97 -0.90
CA HIS A 3 -60.87 -20.63 -0.57
C HIS A 3 -59.86 -19.63 0.04
N PHE A 4 -60.35 -18.42 0.34
CA PHE A 4 -59.70 -17.27 0.98
C PHE A 4 -60.03 -17.23 2.49
N ASP A 5 -59.65 -16.13 3.17
CA ASP A 5 -60.08 -15.69 4.53
C ASP A 5 -59.46 -16.46 5.75
N ALA A 6 -59.19 -15.84 6.92
CA ALA A 6 -59.39 -14.45 7.36
C ALA A 6 -58.28 -13.94 8.33
N PHE A 7 -58.42 -12.69 8.78
CA PHE A 7 -57.46 -11.84 9.50
C PHE A 7 -57.69 -11.81 11.05
N VAL A 8 -56.85 -11.08 11.82
CA VAL A 8 -57.09 -10.49 13.19
C VAL A 8 -56.49 -11.14 14.48
N ARG A 9 -55.43 -10.49 15.02
CA ARG A 9 -55.05 -10.16 16.44
C ARG A 9 -54.47 -11.18 17.48
N TRP A 10 -53.15 -10.99 17.73
CA TRP A 10 -52.50 -10.44 18.96
C TRP A 10 -52.34 -11.23 20.30
N THR A 11 -51.18 -10.98 20.92
CA THR A 11 -50.79 -11.02 22.37
C THR A 11 -50.50 -12.34 23.14
N ALA A 12 -49.22 -12.71 23.14
CA ALA A 12 -48.26 -12.61 24.28
C ALA A 12 -48.17 -13.64 25.44
N ALA A 13 -46.91 -13.74 25.94
CA ALA A 13 -46.43 -14.00 27.33
C ALA A 13 -45.81 -15.38 27.73
N LEU A 14 -44.49 -15.31 27.99
CA LEU A 14 -43.64 -15.97 29.02
C LEU A 14 -43.65 -17.50 29.30
N LEU A 15 -42.47 -18.10 29.07
CA LEU A 15 -41.51 -18.63 30.08
C LEU A 15 -42.05 -19.24 31.41
N LEU A 16 -41.57 -20.45 31.76
CA LEU A 16 -40.61 -20.68 32.88
C LEU A 16 -40.07 -22.14 33.00
N THR A 17 -38.73 -22.34 32.87
CA THR A 17 -37.84 -23.25 33.68
C THR A 17 -38.16 -24.78 33.80
N VAL A 18 -37.36 -25.68 34.41
CA VAL A 18 -36.05 -25.68 35.17
C VAL A 18 -35.18 -26.92 34.71
N LEU A 19 -34.41 -27.80 35.41
CA LEU A 19 -33.99 -28.04 36.83
C LEU A 19 -32.68 -28.92 36.97
N SER A 20 -31.47 -28.34 37.07
CA SER A 20 -30.24 -28.95 37.71
C SER A 20 -29.65 -30.26 37.10
N ILE A 21 -28.53 -30.88 37.53
CA ILE A 21 -27.57 -30.82 38.68
C ILE A 21 -26.13 -30.89 38.04
N ALA A 22 -24.97 -30.42 38.56
CA ALA A 22 -24.34 -30.58 39.88
C ALA A 22 -23.28 -29.48 40.22
N CYS A 23 -22.16 -29.82 40.90
CA CYS A 23 -21.22 -28.85 41.49
C CYS A 23 -19.73 -29.24 41.44
N GLY A 24 -18.87 -28.23 41.38
CA GLY A 24 -17.51 -28.22 41.94
C GLY A 24 -17.26 -26.84 42.57
N LYS A 25 -16.55 -26.75 43.70
CA LYS A 25 -16.29 -25.47 44.40
C LYS A 25 -14.83 -25.08 44.28
N ASP A 26 -14.56 -23.88 43.78
CA ASP A 26 -13.70 -22.94 44.49
C ASP A 26 -13.98 -21.48 44.07
N LYS A 27 -13.35 -20.50 44.72
CA LYS A 27 -13.68 -19.06 44.58
C LYS A 27 -13.45 -18.50 43.18
N THR A 28 -14.51 -18.34 42.40
CA THR A 28 -14.51 -17.59 41.14
C THR A 28 -14.47 -16.08 41.38
N THR A 29 -13.47 -15.40 40.82
CA THR A 29 -13.55 -13.97 40.53
C THR A 29 -14.74 -13.70 39.59
N THR A 30 -15.63 -12.78 39.96
CA THR A 30 -16.73 -12.35 39.08
C THR A 30 -16.20 -11.46 37.97
N THR A 31 -16.30 -11.91 36.73
CA THR A 31 -16.00 -11.11 35.54
C THR A 31 -17.03 -9.98 35.42
N GLU A 32 -16.62 -8.74 35.65
CA GLU A 32 -17.49 -7.58 35.46
C GLU A 32 -17.68 -7.31 33.96
N GLY A 33 -18.90 -7.49 33.44
CA GLY A 33 -19.26 -6.97 32.13
C GLY A 33 -19.47 -5.44 32.18
N SER A 34 -19.30 -4.73 31.06
CA SER A 34 -19.27 -3.26 31.02
C SER A 34 -20.40 -2.59 31.81
N ALA A 35 -20.04 -1.52 32.52
CA ALA A 35 -20.92 -0.74 33.37
C ALA A 35 -21.97 0.07 32.59
N ILE A 36 -21.75 0.25 31.30
CA ILE A 36 -22.63 0.91 30.32
C ILE A 36 -22.87 -0.09 29.19
N THR A 37 -24.12 -0.19 28.71
CA THR A 37 -24.51 -1.16 27.67
C THR A 37 -25.62 -0.61 26.78
N GLY A 38 -25.64 -1.02 25.51
CA GLY A 38 -26.71 -0.66 24.56
C GLY A 38 -26.78 0.83 24.22
N GLY A 39 -25.62 1.50 24.13
CA GLY A 39 -25.55 2.89 23.67
C GLY A 39 -25.99 3.04 22.22
N SER A 40 -26.86 4.00 21.95
CA SER A 40 -27.36 4.31 20.59
C SER A 40 -26.52 5.38 19.87
N TRP A 41 -25.22 5.43 20.15
CA TRP A 41 -24.24 6.32 19.50
C TRP A 41 -23.26 5.49 18.67
N SER A 42 -22.78 6.07 17.58
CA SER A 42 -21.60 5.60 16.85
C SER A 42 -20.30 6.06 17.54
N GLN A 43 -19.14 5.68 17.00
CA GLN A 43 -17.84 6.21 17.46
C GLN A 43 -17.66 7.72 17.17
N THR A 44 -18.37 8.27 16.18
CA THR A 44 -18.33 9.70 15.82
C THR A 44 -19.68 10.13 15.24
N GLU A 45 -20.42 10.93 16.01
CA GLU A 45 -21.70 11.51 15.61
C GLU A 45 -21.48 12.83 14.87
N THR A 46 -21.92 12.91 13.62
CA THR A 46 -21.81 14.11 12.78
C THR A 46 -23.03 15.02 12.95
N ILE A 47 -22.78 16.34 13.03
CA ILE A 47 -23.80 17.39 13.16
C ILE A 47 -23.49 18.53 12.18
N GLU A 48 -24.54 19.10 11.58
CA GLU A 48 -24.43 20.22 10.64
C GLU A 48 -23.94 21.51 11.32
N ALA A 49 -23.39 22.43 10.50
CA ALA A 49 -22.87 23.71 10.99
C ALA A 49 -23.92 24.53 11.77
N VAL A 50 -25.19 24.45 11.38
CA VAL A 50 -26.33 25.11 12.07
C VAL A 50 -26.58 24.63 13.50
N GLY A 51 -25.99 23.51 13.92
CA GLY A 51 -26.19 22.94 15.26
C GLY A 51 -27.44 22.06 15.39
N ALA A 52 -27.52 21.31 16.49
CA ALA A 52 -28.66 20.46 16.82
C ALA A 52 -28.63 19.98 18.29
N GLN A 53 -29.82 19.79 18.89
CA GLN A 53 -29.97 18.91 20.05
C GLN A 53 -30.07 17.45 19.61
N LYS A 54 -29.44 16.54 20.36
CA LYS A 54 -29.43 15.09 20.09
C LYS A 54 -29.70 14.31 21.38
N ASP A 55 -30.52 13.25 21.26
CA ASP A 55 -30.83 12.29 22.33
C ASP A 55 -30.19 10.93 22.04
N PHE A 56 -29.43 10.41 23.00
CA PHE A 56 -28.81 9.09 22.95
C PHE A 56 -29.35 8.22 24.09
N SER A 57 -29.71 6.97 23.79
CA SER A 57 -30.22 6.01 24.77
C SER A 57 -29.15 4.99 25.17
N PHE A 58 -29.16 4.55 26.43
CA PHE A 58 -28.26 3.49 26.94
C PHE A 58 -28.82 2.87 28.23
N THR A 59 -28.15 1.84 28.76
CA THR A 59 -28.41 1.27 30.09
C THR A 59 -27.17 1.33 30.97
N ALA A 60 -27.28 2.00 32.12
CA ALA A 60 -26.24 2.14 33.13
C ALA A 60 -26.44 1.15 34.30
N ARG A 61 -25.35 0.51 34.76
CA ARG A 61 -25.37 -0.48 35.86
C ARG A 61 -25.30 0.14 37.26
N GLY A 62 -24.98 1.42 37.36
CA GLY A 62 -25.00 2.25 38.57
C GLY A 62 -25.47 3.66 38.23
N GLN A 63 -25.38 4.59 39.18
CA GLN A 63 -25.51 6.03 38.86
C GLN A 63 -24.41 6.43 37.87
N TRP A 64 -24.74 7.35 36.96
CA TRP A 64 -23.85 7.79 35.88
C TRP A 64 -23.70 9.30 35.86
N SER A 65 -22.58 9.77 35.31
CA SER A 65 -22.35 11.16 34.92
C SER A 65 -21.91 11.24 33.47
N ALA A 66 -22.18 12.36 32.80
CA ALA A 66 -21.72 12.63 31.44
C ALA A 66 -21.16 14.06 31.33
N GLN A 67 -20.08 14.21 30.57
CA GLN A 67 -19.42 15.50 30.35
C GLN A 67 -18.84 15.61 28.94
N SER A 68 -18.85 16.81 28.40
CA SER A 68 -18.09 17.24 27.23
C SER A 68 -16.73 17.78 27.67
N ASP A 69 -15.69 17.67 26.84
CA ASP A 69 -14.45 18.47 27.02
C ASP A 69 -14.53 19.85 26.35
N ASN A 70 -15.59 20.12 25.60
CA ASN A 70 -15.88 21.40 24.96
C ASN A 70 -17.31 21.86 25.28
N PRO A 71 -17.66 22.10 26.56
CA PRO A 71 -19.04 22.40 26.97
C PRO A 71 -19.57 23.73 26.39
N ASP A 72 -18.70 24.68 26.06
CA ASP A 72 -19.06 26.03 25.58
C ASP A 72 -19.83 26.03 24.24
N TRP A 73 -19.74 24.94 23.46
CA TRP A 73 -20.49 24.78 22.21
C TRP A 73 -21.10 23.38 22.02
N CYS A 74 -20.69 22.40 22.81
CA CYS A 74 -21.24 21.04 22.84
C CYS A 74 -21.62 20.70 24.30
N GLU A 75 -22.75 21.23 24.75
CA GLU A 75 -23.24 21.12 26.12
C GLU A 75 -23.89 19.75 26.39
N VAL A 76 -23.71 19.22 27.60
CA VAL A 76 -24.43 18.03 28.08
C VAL A 76 -25.62 18.46 28.94
N LEU A 77 -26.81 18.48 28.34
CA LEU A 77 -28.06 18.91 28.99
C LEU A 77 -28.56 17.93 30.07
N THR A 78 -28.10 16.67 30.04
CA THR A 78 -28.34 15.68 31.10
C THR A 78 -27.00 15.15 31.65
N PRO A 79 -26.34 15.88 32.56
CA PRO A 79 -24.98 15.57 33.01
C PRO A 79 -24.90 14.41 34.02
N SER A 80 -26.03 13.85 34.46
CA SER A 80 -26.07 12.67 35.31
C SER A 80 -27.45 12.01 35.33
N GLY A 81 -27.51 10.79 35.87
CA GLY A 81 -28.76 10.09 36.13
C GLY A 81 -28.57 8.81 36.95
N ASP A 82 -29.71 8.19 37.28
CA ASP A 82 -29.76 6.96 38.07
C ASP A 82 -29.49 5.69 37.26
N LYS A 83 -29.30 4.58 38.00
CA LYS A 83 -29.16 3.23 37.45
C LYS A 83 -30.43 2.81 36.68
N GLY A 84 -30.25 2.33 35.46
CA GLY A 84 -31.32 1.80 34.62
C GLY A 84 -31.16 2.19 33.16
N ALA A 85 -32.28 2.21 32.43
CA ALA A 85 -32.33 2.84 31.12
C ALA A 85 -32.21 4.37 31.28
N ALA A 86 -31.36 4.98 30.46
CA ALA A 86 -30.98 6.38 30.54
C ALA A 86 -31.06 7.05 29.17
N THR A 87 -31.28 8.36 29.17
CA THR A 87 -31.17 9.22 27.98
C THR A 87 -30.14 10.30 28.27
N LEU A 88 -29.11 10.36 27.42
CA LEU A 88 -28.13 11.43 27.36
C LEU A 88 -28.60 12.43 26.28
N ARG A 89 -28.99 13.63 26.69
CA ARG A 89 -29.21 14.76 25.79
C ARG A 89 -27.98 15.65 25.74
N ILE A 90 -27.61 16.07 24.53
CA ILE A 90 -26.65 17.14 24.28
C ILE A 90 -27.31 18.27 23.49
N ASP A 91 -26.75 19.47 23.63
CA ASP A 91 -26.99 20.59 22.71
C ASP A 91 -25.68 20.96 22.02
N VAL A 92 -25.75 21.23 20.72
CA VAL A 92 -24.59 21.54 19.90
C VAL A 92 -24.89 22.83 19.16
N ALA A 93 -24.32 23.93 19.65
CA ALA A 93 -24.54 25.28 19.16
C ALA A 93 -24.04 25.45 17.72
N GLU A 94 -24.49 26.50 17.03
CA GLU A 94 -24.03 26.83 15.67
C GLU A 94 -22.50 26.99 15.59
N ASN A 95 -21.88 26.39 14.57
CA ASN A 95 -20.50 26.64 14.17
C ASN A 95 -20.51 27.65 13.03
N SER A 96 -20.24 28.91 13.35
CA SER A 96 -20.14 30.01 12.36
C SER A 96 -18.77 30.12 11.67
N SER A 97 -17.83 29.22 11.98
CA SER A 97 -16.51 29.19 11.36
C SER A 97 -16.43 28.21 10.19
N GLU A 98 -15.60 28.51 9.19
CA GLU A 98 -15.44 27.70 7.98
C GLU A 98 -14.91 26.28 8.28
N SER A 99 -14.13 26.12 9.35
CA SER A 99 -13.55 24.83 9.76
C SER A 99 -14.51 23.97 10.58
N PRO A 100 -14.51 22.63 10.42
CA PRO A 100 -15.18 21.73 11.34
C PRO A 100 -14.52 21.74 12.73
N ARG A 101 -15.29 21.42 13.77
CA ARG A 101 -14.85 21.34 15.18
C ARG A 101 -15.36 20.06 15.85
N SER A 102 -14.69 19.58 16.90
CA SER A 102 -15.08 18.32 17.56
C SER A 102 -14.88 18.32 19.08
N ALA A 103 -15.79 17.63 19.76
CA ALA A 103 -15.79 17.40 21.21
C ALA A 103 -15.79 15.90 21.50
N ILE A 104 -15.36 15.47 22.70
CA ILE A 104 -15.53 14.10 23.17
C ILE A 104 -16.48 14.09 24.36
N ILE A 105 -17.62 13.42 24.19
CA ILE A 105 -18.54 13.12 25.28
C ILE A 105 -18.03 11.88 26.02
N ARG A 106 -17.90 11.98 27.33
CA ARG A 106 -17.49 10.89 28.23
C ARG A 106 -18.63 10.60 29.19
N ILE A 107 -19.04 9.34 29.29
CA ILE A 107 -20.06 8.84 30.21
C ILE A 107 -19.38 7.92 31.21
N SER A 108 -19.47 8.21 32.51
CA SER A 108 -18.81 7.47 33.58
C SER A 108 -19.81 6.78 34.50
N VAL A 109 -19.54 5.53 34.87
CA VAL A 109 -20.23 4.76 35.93
C VAL A 109 -19.15 4.23 36.88
N GLY A 110 -19.03 4.86 38.04
CA GLY A 110 -17.94 4.56 38.98
C GLY A 110 -16.57 4.87 38.35
N SER A 111 -15.71 3.85 38.23
CA SER A 111 -14.40 3.94 37.57
C SER A 111 -14.40 3.52 36.09
N THR A 112 -15.54 3.13 35.53
CA THR A 112 -15.67 2.79 34.10
C THR A 112 -16.13 4.01 33.31
N THR A 113 -15.51 4.30 32.17
CA THR A 113 -15.89 5.38 31.26
C THR A 113 -16.06 4.83 29.85
N GLU A 114 -17.18 5.13 29.20
CA GLU A 114 -17.37 5.04 27.74
C GLU A 114 -17.23 6.44 27.13
N SER A 115 -16.87 6.55 25.85
CA SER A 115 -16.79 7.84 25.17
C SER A 115 -17.02 7.77 23.67
N PHE A 116 -17.57 8.83 23.10
CA PHE A 116 -17.76 9.02 21.66
C PHE A 116 -17.49 10.47 21.25
N LYS A 117 -17.12 10.67 19.98
CA LYS A 117 -16.83 11.98 19.42
C LYS A 117 -18.11 12.63 18.87
N ILE A 118 -18.27 13.93 19.08
CA ILE A 118 -19.14 14.78 18.25
C ILE A 118 -18.25 15.48 17.24
N LEU A 119 -18.61 15.42 15.96
CA LEU A 119 -17.98 16.18 14.89
C LEU A 119 -19.02 17.14 14.31
N GLN A 120 -18.76 18.44 14.38
CA GLN A 120 -19.61 19.46 13.80
C GLN A 120 -18.94 20.06 12.56
N LYS A 121 -19.67 20.10 11.45
CA LYS A 121 -19.22 20.70 10.18
C LYS A 121 -18.99 22.21 10.32
N GLY A 122 -18.19 22.78 9.41
CA GLY A 122 -17.99 24.23 9.28
C GLY A 122 -18.97 24.90 8.32
N THR A 123 -18.93 26.23 8.23
CA THR A 123 -19.75 27.03 7.30
C THR A 123 -19.26 26.98 5.85
N ALA A 124 -18.03 26.54 5.60
CA ALA A 124 -17.57 26.21 4.27
C ALA A 124 -18.32 24.95 3.77
N GLY A 125 -18.57 24.89 2.46
CA GLY A 125 -18.97 23.65 1.82
C GLY A 125 -17.87 22.59 1.91
N ALA A 126 -18.17 21.39 1.43
CA ALA A 126 -17.13 20.40 1.16
C ALA A 126 -16.02 21.01 0.28
N PRO A 127 -14.73 20.78 0.59
CA PRO A 127 -13.64 21.11 -0.33
C PRO A 127 -13.90 20.51 -1.71
N GLU A 128 -13.60 21.24 -2.78
CA GLU A 128 -13.94 20.86 -4.16
C GLU A 128 -13.44 19.44 -4.51
N ILE A 129 -12.23 19.12 -4.07
CA ILE A 129 -11.62 17.79 -4.24
C ILE A 129 -12.43 16.66 -3.57
N ASN A 130 -13.05 16.89 -2.41
CA ASN A 130 -13.85 15.87 -1.73
C ASN A 130 -15.14 15.55 -2.50
N VAL A 131 -15.71 16.52 -3.19
CA VAL A 131 -16.89 16.29 -4.06
C VAL A 131 -16.51 15.45 -5.27
N LEU A 132 -15.41 15.81 -5.95
CA LEU A 132 -14.88 15.06 -7.10
C LEU A 132 -14.49 13.61 -6.73
N VAL A 133 -13.93 13.42 -5.54
CA VAL A 133 -13.59 12.10 -4.99
C VAL A 133 -14.84 11.30 -4.57
N ASP A 134 -15.90 11.95 -4.06
CA ASP A 134 -17.19 11.30 -3.78
C ASP A 134 -17.83 10.75 -5.06
N GLU A 135 -17.87 11.55 -6.13
CA GLU A 135 -18.38 11.14 -7.44
C GLU A 135 -17.59 9.96 -8.00
N VAL A 136 -16.25 10.00 -7.95
CA VAL A 136 -15.40 8.90 -8.42
C VAL A 136 -15.57 7.63 -7.59
N LEU A 137 -15.71 7.73 -6.26
CA LEU A 137 -15.95 6.55 -5.41
C LEU A 137 -17.36 5.98 -5.64
N ALA A 138 -18.38 6.83 -5.76
CA ALA A 138 -19.76 6.42 -6.03
C ALA A 138 -19.95 5.73 -7.40
N ALA A 139 -19.13 6.06 -8.39
CA ALA A 139 -19.17 5.45 -9.73
C ALA A 139 -18.20 4.28 -9.91
N TYR A 140 -16.95 4.40 -9.46
CA TYR A 140 -15.85 3.52 -9.90
C TYR A 140 -15.25 2.62 -8.81
N TYR A 141 -15.53 2.84 -7.52
CA TYR A 141 -15.03 1.98 -6.45
C TYR A 141 -15.58 0.55 -6.57
N LEU A 142 -14.77 -0.45 -6.21
CA LEU A 142 -15.13 -1.87 -6.37
C LEU A 142 -16.30 -2.31 -5.46
N TRP A 143 -16.59 -1.54 -4.40
CA TRP A 143 -17.71 -1.71 -3.46
C TRP A 143 -18.59 -0.44 -3.39
N ASN A 144 -18.85 0.20 -4.53
CA ASN A 144 -19.58 1.47 -4.59
C ASN A 144 -21.03 1.40 -4.04
N GLU A 145 -21.67 0.23 -4.03
CA GLU A 145 -23.00 0.03 -3.42
C GLU A 145 -22.99 0.35 -1.92
N GLU A 146 -22.08 -0.25 -1.14
CA GLU A 146 -21.93 0.03 0.29
C GLU A 146 -21.50 1.49 0.52
N TYR A 147 -20.55 1.99 -0.29
CA TYR A 147 -20.04 3.36 -0.18
C TYR A 147 -21.17 4.41 -0.24
N ARG A 148 -22.09 4.26 -1.21
CA ARG A 148 -23.22 5.19 -1.38
C ARG A 148 -24.28 5.06 -0.29
N ALA A 149 -24.31 3.95 0.45
CA ALA A 149 -25.20 3.74 1.59
C ALA A 149 -24.67 4.37 2.90
N LEU A 150 -23.40 4.79 2.94
CA LEU A 150 -22.84 5.55 4.06
C LEU A 150 -23.39 6.98 4.11
N ASP A 151 -23.51 7.52 5.32
CA ASP A 151 -23.44 8.97 5.56
C ASP A 151 -21.97 9.40 5.47
N ARG A 152 -21.66 10.41 4.65
CA ARG A 152 -20.30 10.73 4.22
C ARG A 152 -19.98 12.19 4.52
N ASP A 153 -19.04 12.41 5.45
CA ASP A 153 -18.64 13.76 5.82
C ASP A 153 -17.62 14.33 4.82
N LEU A 154 -18.15 14.93 3.76
CA LEU A 154 -17.36 15.61 2.75
C LEU A 154 -16.64 16.87 3.28
N SER A 155 -16.88 17.31 4.53
CA SER A 155 -16.20 18.50 5.11
C SER A 155 -14.81 18.21 5.70
N LEU A 156 -14.37 16.95 5.70
CA LEU A 156 -13.08 16.53 6.26
C LEU A 156 -11.89 17.16 5.48
N PRO A 157 -11.01 17.94 6.14
CA PRO A 157 -9.91 18.64 5.45
C PRO A 157 -8.74 17.69 5.14
N TYR A 158 -8.10 17.87 3.99
CA TYR A 158 -6.86 17.15 3.62
C TYR A 158 -5.73 17.44 4.62
N ASN A 159 -5.16 16.41 5.27
CA ASN A 159 -4.23 16.58 6.40
C ASN A 159 -2.90 15.83 6.24
N GLY A 160 -1.99 16.41 5.45
CA GLY A 160 -0.59 16.00 5.41
C GLY A 160 -0.38 14.64 4.73
N VAL A 161 0.03 13.63 5.50
CA VAL A 161 0.50 12.33 4.98
C VAL A 161 -0.63 11.50 4.36
N TYR A 162 -1.87 11.67 4.84
CA TYR A 162 -3.05 11.02 4.29
C TYR A 162 -4.17 12.05 4.11
N ASP A 163 -4.97 11.88 3.06
CA ASP A 163 -6.27 12.53 3.02
C ASP A 163 -7.21 11.94 4.10
N ASN A 164 -7.91 12.82 4.82
CA ASN A 164 -8.84 12.43 5.87
C ASN A 164 -10.15 11.87 5.31
N PHE A 165 -10.65 12.41 4.19
CA PHE A 165 -11.97 12.03 3.65
C PHE A 165 -11.96 10.59 3.14
N VAL A 166 -11.04 10.26 2.22
CA VAL A 166 -10.83 8.90 1.70
C VAL A 166 -10.49 7.94 2.83
N TYR A 167 -9.56 8.30 3.72
CA TYR A 167 -9.13 7.40 4.79
C TYR A 167 -10.26 7.08 5.77
N HIS A 168 -10.95 8.07 6.32
CA HIS A 168 -12.00 7.81 7.31
C HIS A 168 -13.24 7.15 6.69
N THR A 169 -13.65 7.55 5.49
CA THR A 169 -14.84 7.00 4.83
C THR A 169 -14.62 5.55 4.39
N LEU A 170 -13.47 5.22 3.81
CA LEU A 170 -13.19 3.84 3.41
C LEU A 170 -12.79 2.96 4.62
N MET A 171 -12.34 3.54 5.74
CA MET A 171 -12.07 2.77 6.97
C MET A 171 -13.35 2.29 7.67
N SER A 172 -14.47 3.02 7.55
CA SER A 172 -15.73 2.67 8.22
C SER A 172 -16.50 1.52 7.55
N MET A 173 -16.31 1.32 6.23
CA MET A 173 -16.93 0.23 5.45
C MET A 173 -16.62 -1.16 5.99
N GLU A 174 -17.53 -2.12 5.86
CA GLU A 174 -17.33 -3.52 6.28
C GLU A 174 -16.93 -4.44 5.12
N THR A 175 -17.45 -4.23 3.90
CA THR A 175 -17.29 -5.20 2.80
C THR A 175 -15.99 -5.05 2.00
N ASN A 176 -15.30 -3.90 2.12
CA ASN A 176 -14.12 -3.52 1.34
C ASN A 176 -12.80 -4.27 1.67
N THR A 177 -12.92 -5.54 2.05
CA THR A 177 -11.90 -6.45 2.58
C THR A 177 -10.67 -6.73 1.72
N LEU A 178 -10.63 -6.30 0.44
CA LEU A 178 -9.43 -6.34 -0.41
C LEU A 178 -8.70 -5.00 -0.52
N ASP A 179 -9.33 -3.91 -0.06
CA ASP A 179 -8.74 -2.57 0.06
C ASP A 179 -8.34 -2.26 1.51
N LYS A 180 -9.29 -2.44 2.45
CA LYS A 180 -9.02 -2.39 3.89
C LYS A 180 -8.31 -3.67 4.35
N LYS A 181 -6.98 -3.64 4.32
CA LYS A 181 -6.07 -4.76 4.58
C LYS A 181 -5.54 -4.70 6.01
N TYR A 182 -5.63 -5.82 6.75
CA TYR A 182 -4.95 -5.95 8.04
C TYR A 182 -3.44 -6.13 7.86
N ASN A 183 -2.64 -5.39 8.63
CA ASN A 183 -1.19 -5.53 8.69
C ASN A 183 -0.78 -6.22 9.99
N GLU A 184 -0.49 -7.53 9.91
CA GLU A 184 -0.11 -8.36 11.06
C GLU A 184 1.19 -7.89 11.75
N ARG A 185 2.06 -7.14 11.07
CA ARG A 185 3.33 -6.63 11.63
C ARG A 185 3.13 -5.43 12.56
N TYR A 186 2.17 -4.55 12.25
CA TYR A 186 1.89 -3.35 13.04
C TYR A 186 0.62 -3.47 13.90
N GLY A 187 -0.22 -4.48 13.64
CA GLY A 187 -1.44 -4.76 14.40
C GLY A 187 -2.66 -3.92 13.99
N GLU A 188 -2.55 -3.18 12.88
CA GLU A 188 -3.53 -2.18 12.42
C GLU A 188 -4.08 -2.49 11.02
N TYR A 189 -5.16 -1.82 10.64
CA TYR A 189 -5.69 -1.83 9.27
C TYR A 189 -5.14 -0.64 8.47
N HIS A 190 -4.84 -0.88 7.20
CA HIS A 190 -4.51 0.16 6.23
C HIS A 190 -5.41 0.03 5.00
N ILE A 191 -5.38 1.05 4.15
CA ILE A 191 -6.14 1.13 2.90
C ILE A 191 -5.17 1.29 1.74
N TYR A 192 -5.44 0.59 0.64
CA TYR A 192 -4.65 0.67 -0.58
C TYR A 192 -5.07 1.85 -1.46
N SER A 193 -6.36 2.19 -1.48
CA SER A 193 -6.87 3.41 -2.11
C SER A 193 -6.22 4.66 -1.49
N TYR A 194 -5.87 5.64 -2.32
CA TYR A 194 -5.29 6.90 -1.86
C TYR A 194 -5.75 8.10 -2.68
N LEU A 195 -5.81 9.26 -2.02
CA LEU A 195 -5.72 10.58 -2.63
C LEU A 195 -4.35 11.16 -2.24
N SER A 196 -3.61 11.69 -3.20
CA SER A 196 -2.37 12.43 -3.00
C SER A 196 -2.49 13.83 -3.61
N ARG A 197 -1.59 14.75 -3.21
CA ARG A 197 -1.50 16.08 -3.82
C ARG A 197 -0.08 16.63 -3.84
N THR A 198 0.24 17.39 -4.87
CA THR A 198 1.49 18.16 -5.02
C THR A 198 1.14 19.64 -5.28
N PRO A 199 1.97 20.62 -4.87
CA PRO A 199 1.75 22.01 -5.23
C PRO A 199 1.87 22.20 -6.76
N SER A 200 0.93 22.92 -7.39
CA SER A 200 0.89 23.06 -8.86
C SER A 200 2.09 23.86 -9.40
N SER A 201 3.13 23.16 -9.85
CA SER A 201 4.26 23.76 -10.57
C SER A 201 3.89 23.96 -12.05
N GLY A 202 3.54 25.20 -12.42
CA GLY A 202 2.99 25.52 -13.73
C GLY A 202 3.90 25.13 -14.92
N GLN A 203 3.27 24.59 -15.98
CA GLN A 203 3.87 24.08 -17.22
C GLN A 203 4.75 22.82 -17.09
N LYS A 204 4.12 21.63 -17.11
CA LYS A 204 4.78 20.42 -17.61
C LYS A 204 5.18 20.64 -19.08
N SER A 205 6.41 20.28 -19.45
CA SER A 205 6.96 20.59 -20.78
C SER A 205 6.66 19.49 -21.81
N ALA A 206 6.13 19.86 -22.98
CA ALA A 206 5.70 18.89 -23.99
C ALA A 206 6.90 18.32 -24.77
N ALA A 207 7.23 17.05 -24.54
CA ALA A 207 8.39 16.38 -25.15
C ALA A 207 8.11 15.84 -26.57
N THR A 208 9.12 15.90 -27.44
CA THR A 208 9.08 15.33 -28.79
C THR A 208 9.26 13.81 -28.77
N ARG A 209 8.33 13.08 -29.38
CA ARG A 209 8.22 11.62 -29.23
C ARG A 209 9.17 10.81 -30.12
N SER A 210 9.93 9.91 -29.49
CA SER A 210 10.63 8.80 -30.11
C SER A 210 10.80 7.69 -29.08
N GLY A 211 10.15 6.53 -29.26
CA GLY A 211 10.12 5.44 -28.29
C GLY A 211 8.71 4.88 -28.10
N VAL A 212 8.42 4.37 -26.91
CA VAL A 212 7.07 3.98 -26.45
C VAL A 212 6.19 5.24 -26.23
N ASN A 213 4.89 5.17 -26.53
CA ASN A 213 4.00 6.34 -26.58
C ASN A 213 2.71 6.22 -25.73
N HIS A 214 2.75 5.62 -24.53
CA HIS A 214 1.58 5.56 -23.62
C HIS A 214 1.20 6.91 -23.01
N GLY A 215 2.03 7.95 -23.13
CA GLY A 215 1.73 9.28 -22.58
C GLY A 215 1.94 9.42 -21.07
N VAL A 216 2.71 8.51 -20.47
CA VAL A 216 3.33 8.70 -19.16
C VAL A 216 4.75 9.20 -19.42
N GLU A 217 5.14 10.24 -18.70
CA GLU A 217 6.40 10.97 -18.88
C GLU A 217 7.20 10.91 -17.57
N LYS A 218 8.53 11.07 -17.63
CA LYS A 218 9.36 11.16 -16.41
C LYS A 218 9.10 12.47 -15.68
N ASP A 219 9.08 12.41 -14.35
CA ASP A 219 9.22 13.60 -13.50
C ASP A 219 10.63 14.21 -13.64
N ASP A 220 10.76 15.48 -13.28
CA ASP A 220 12.06 16.17 -13.29
C ASP A 220 13.05 15.53 -12.29
N PRO A 221 14.33 15.30 -12.68
CA PRO A 221 15.34 14.69 -11.82
C PRO A 221 15.51 15.37 -10.45
N VAL A 222 15.10 14.68 -9.39
CA VAL A 222 15.01 15.21 -8.03
C VAL A 222 16.37 15.25 -7.31
N PRO A 223 16.61 16.23 -6.40
CA PRO A 223 17.78 16.20 -5.52
C PRO A 223 17.79 14.94 -4.65
N SER A 224 18.87 14.15 -4.73
CA SER A 224 18.99 12.88 -4.02
C SER A 224 20.44 12.54 -3.65
N PHE A 225 20.61 11.71 -2.63
CA PHE A 225 21.87 11.00 -2.36
C PHE A 225 21.93 9.60 -3.03
N GLY A 226 20.80 9.10 -3.55
CA GLY A 226 20.71 7.79 -4.19
C GLY A 226 20.12 6.66 -3.35
N ILE A 227 19.44 6.95 -2.25
CA ILE A 227 18.69 5.92 -1.51
C ILE A 227 17.49 5.51 -2.39
N GLY A 228 17.37 4.22 -2.68
CA GLY A 228 16.16 3.67 -3.29
C GLY A 228 15.18 3.27 -2.19
N ASN A 229 15.22 2.00 -1.81
CA ASN A 229 14.46 1.43 -0.71
C ASN A 229 15.30 1.34 0.58
N TYR A 230 14.67 1.46 1.76
CA TYR A 230 15.37 1.50 3.04
C TYR A 230 14.54 0.92 4.20
N ALA A 231 15.22 0.56 5.29
CA ALA A 231 14.57 0.19 6.55
C ALA A 231 15.33 0.76 7.75
N LEU A 232 14.61 1.11 8.81
CA LEU A 232 15.20 1.59 10.05
C LEU A 232 15.72 0.40 10.87
N VAL A 233 16.73 0.61 11.71
CA VAL A 233 17.21 -0.40 12.66
C VAL A 233 17.53 0.24 14.01
N SER A 234 16.98 -0.32 15.08
CA SER A 234 17.34 0.11 16.44
C SER A 234 18.69 -0.48 16.83
N PHE A 235 19.59 0.31 17.42
CA PHE A 235 20.84 -0.21 17.99
C PHE A 235 20.63 -0.74 19.41
N VAL A 236 21.48 -1.70 19.81
CA VAL A 236 21.44 -2.33 21.13
C VAL A 236 22.81 -2.33 21.80
N ASP A 237 22.83 -2.33 23.13
CA ASP A 237 24.05 -2.53 23.91
C ASP A 237 24.55 -3.98 23.85
N GLN A 238 25.73 -4.25 24.43
CA GLN A 238 26.34 -5.59 24.46
C GLN A 238 25.50 -6.67 25.20
N SER A 239 24.45 -6.26 25.92
CA SER A 239 23.48 -7.13 26.59
C SER A 239 22.14 -7.24 25.85
N GLY A 240 22.06 -6.72 24.62
CA GLY A 240 20.86 -6.76 23.77
C GLY A 240 19.79 -5.73 24.12
N ARG A 241 20.08 -4.73 24.97
CA ARG A 241 19.10 -3.71 25.37
C ARG A 241 19.08 -2.55 24.37
N PRO A 242 17.90 -2.05 23.95
CA PRO A 242 17.82 -0.88 23.05
C PRO A 242 18.54 0.34 23.62
N THR A 243 19.39 0.99 22.81
CA THR A 243 20.07 2.24 23.20
C THR A 243 19.23 3.49 22.96
N GLY A 244 18.06 3.35 22.34
CA GLY A 244 17.24 4.47 21.85
C GLY A 244 17.78 5.13 20.57
N GLN A 245 18.87 4.60 20.01
CA GLN A 245 19.48 5.06 18.77
C GLN A 245 18.94 4.28 17.56
N ILE A 246 18.85 4.97 16.42
CA ILE A 246 18.31 4.43 15.16
C ILE A 246 19.31 4.65 14.02
N GLY A 247 19.58 3.61 13.24
CA GLY A 247 20.30 3.68 11.97
C GLY A 247 19.38 3.48 10.77
N LEU A 248 19.86 3.87 9.58
CA LEU A 248 19.16 3.72 8.30
C LEU A 248 19.85 2.63 7.46
N THR A 249 19.17 1.50 7.28
CA THR A 249 19.65 0.35 6.48
C THR A 249 19.25 0.54 5.02
N LEU A 250 20.20 0.41 4.10
CA LEU A 250 19.96 0.54 2.67
C LEU A 250 19.52 -0.81 2.08
N LEU A 251 18.31 -0.87 1.51
CA LEU A 251 17.75 -2.07 0.89
C LEU A 251 17.86 -2.07 -0.64
N SER A 252 17.95 -0.87 -1.25
CA SER A 252 18.48 -0.65 -2.60
C SER A 252 19.12 0.73 -2.71
N ILE A 253 19.95 0.93 -3.73
CA ILE A 253 20.67 2.19 -4.00
C ILE A 253 20.61 2.44 -5.50
N ILE A 254 20.24 3.66 -5.89
CA ILE A 254 20.13 4.06 -7.29
C ILE A 254 21.53 4.01 -7.95
N PRO A 255 21.69 3.39 -9.12
CA PRO A 255 22.97 3.35 -9.86
C PRO A 255 23.58 4.74 -10.08
N GLU A 256 24.91 4.80 -10.16
CA GLU A 256 25.68 6.04 -10.41
C GLU A 256 25.45 7.22 -9.43
N SER A 257 24.70 7.02 -8.35
CA SER A 257 24.39 8.03 -7.34
C SER A 257 25.58 8.38 -6.42
N PRO A 258 25.49 9.48 -5.65
CA PRO A 258 26.49 9.83 -4.64
C PRO A 258 26.81 8.69 -3.66
N LEU A 259 25.80 7.97 -3.14
CA LEU A 259 26.01 6.83 -2.24
C LEU A 259 26.67 5.63 -2.94
N ALA A 260 26.23 5.29 -4.16
CA ALA A 260 26.84 4.21 -4.93
C ALA A 260 28.33 4.48 -5.20
N LYS A 261 28.68 5.73 -5.57
CA LYS A 261 30.05 6.21 -5.80
C LYS A 261 30.88 6.29 -4.51
N ALA A 262 30.25 6.62 -3.38
CA ALA A 262 30.86 6.60 -2.05
C ALA A 262 31.10 5.18 -1.49
N GLY A 263 30.74 4.12 -2.22
CA GLY A 263 30.97 2.74 -1.77
C GLY A 263 29.92 2.21 -0.79
N PHE A 264 28.75 2.84 -0.73
CA PHE A 264 27.58 2.26 -0.05
C PHE A 264 26.93 1.19 -0.95
N ARG A 265 26.42 0.13 -0.34
CA ARG A 265 25.83 -1.06 -0.95
C ARG A 265 24.60 -1.51 -0.16
N ARG A 266 23.80 -2.42 -0.73
CA ARG A 266 22.67 -3.01 -0.01
C ARG A 266 23.16 -3.76 1.23
N GLY A 267 22.43 -3.60 2.33
CA GLY A 267 22.78 -4.13 3.66
C GLY A 267 23.64 -3.21 4.52
N ASP A 268 24.23 -2.14 3.96
CA ASP A 268 24.88 -1.11 4.77
C ASP A 268 23.89 -0.41 5.70
N ILE A 269 24.36 -0.02 6.89
CA ILE A 269 23.61 0.81 7.84
C ILE A 269 24.34 2.15 7.99
N ILE A 270 23.68 3.26 7.64
CA ILE A 270 24.11 4.61 8.01
C ILE A 270 23.87 4.76 9.53
N ALA A 271 24.95 4.86 10.30
CA ALA A 271 24.94 4.89 11.76
C ALA A 271 25.14 6.29 12.36
N THR A 272 25.78 7.20 11.63
CA THR A 272 25.87 8.62 12.01
C THR A 272 25.67 9.52 10.82
N ILE A 273 25.05 10.67 11.05
CA ILE A 273 24.92 11.79 10.11
C ILE A 273 25.52 13.01 10.79
N ASP A 274 26.46 13.68 10.13
CA ASP A 274 27.19 14.86 10.63
C ASP A 274 27.78 14.65 12.04
N GLY A 275 28.34 13.45 12.27
CA GLY A 275 28.97 13.02 13.52
C GLY A 275 28.00 12.62 14.64
N LYS A 276 26.68 12.62 14.41
CA LYS A 276 25.64 12.28 15.39
C LYS A 276 24.90 11.00 15.01
N THR A 277 24.65 10.13 15.98
CA THR A 277 23.71 9.01 15.81
C THR A 277 22.27 9.49 16.04
N PRO A 278 21.32 9.27 15.10
CA PRO A 278 19.92 9.58 15.31
C PRO A 278 19.28 8.77 16.44
N THR A 279 18.20 9.28 17.03
CA THR A 279 17.43 8.63 18.10
C THR A 279 15.95 8.57 17.77
N GLU A 280 15.16 7.85 18.56
CA GLU A 280 13.68 7.79 18.46
C GLU A 280 13.00 9.17 18.35
N GLN A 281 13.65 10.25 18.79
CA GLN A 281 13.13 11.63 18.74
C GLN A 281 13.64 12.46 17.55
N THR A 282 14.67 12.00 16.82
CA THR A 282 15.34 12.77 15.76
C THR A 282 15.43 12.07 14.42
N TYR A 283 15.24 10.74 14.37
CA TYR A 283 15.44 9.94 13.16
C TYR A 283 14.57 10.41 11.98
N THR A 284 13.31 10.80 12.22
CA THR A 284 12.41 11.27 11.16
C THR A 284 12.98 12.49 10.45
N THR A 285 13.43 13.50 11.19
CA THR A 285 14.00 14.73 10.62
C THR A 285 15.30 14.45 9.88
N GLU A 286 16.19 13.65 10.47
CA GLU A 286 17.51 13.37 9.88
C GLU A 286 17.44 12.42 8.68
N PHE A 287 16.51 11.46 8.64
CA PHE A 287 16.35 10.57 7.50
C PHE A 287 15.52 11.19 6.38
N THR A 288 14.49 12.01 6.66
CA THR A 288 13.84 12.82 5.61
C THR A 288 14.87 13.72 4.92
N ARG A 289 15.85 14.28 5.66
CA ARG A 289 16.97 15.05 5.11
C ARG A 289 17.92 14.23 4.21
N LEU A 290 17.93 12.89 4.29
CA LEU A 290 18.68 12.01 3.38
C LEU A 290 17.84 11.45 2.22
N ILE A 291 16.54 11.26 2.42
CA ILE A 291 15.62 10.69 1.43
C ILE A 291 15.17 11.77 0.43
N ALA A 292 14.82 12.96 0.94
CA ALA A 292 14.43 14.13 0.15
C ALA A 292 15.30 15.35 0.55
N PRO A 293 16.60 15.35 0.20
CA PRO A 293 17.50 16.46 0.49
C PRO A 293 17.17 17.71 -0.34
N SER A 294 17.69 18.87 0.06
CA SER A 294 17.85 20.01 -0.85
C SER A 294 19.02 19.76 -1.81
N GLU A 295 19.03 20.41 -2.98
CA GLU A 295 20.15 20.29 -3.93
C GLU A 295 21.47 20.83 -3.36
N GLY A 296 22.57 20.13 -3.62
CA GLY A 296 23.90 20.51 -3.14
C GLY A 296 24.10 20.36 -1.62
N LEU A 297 23.14 19.75 -0.90
CA LEU A 297 23.27 19.45 0.52
C LEU A 297 24.45 18.51 0.74
N LYS A 298 25.38 18.93 1.60
CA LYS A 298 26.48 18.09 2.07
C LYS A 298 26.14 17.45 3.40
N VAL A 299 26.51 16.17 3.54
CA VAL A 299 26.45 15.43 4.81
C VAL A 299 27.67 14.53 4.97
N THR A 300 28.11 14.33 6.21
CA THR A 300 29.14 13.37 6.57
C THR A 300 28.49 12.11 7.16
N LEU A 301 28.60 10.98 6.46
CA LEU A 301 27.98 9.71 6.84
C LEU A 301 29.02 8.71 7.36
N THR A 302 28.65 7.90 8.35
CA THR A 302 29.48 6.78 8.82
C THR A 302 28.67 5.49 8.83
N LYS A 303 29.25 4.39 8.33
CA LYS A 303 28.64 3.06 8.36
C LYS A 303 28.68 2.43 9.77
N ASN A 304 27.79 1.48 10.07
CA ASN A 304 27.86 0.66 11.29
C ASN A 304 28.97 -0.43 11.21
N GLU A 305 30.24 -0.03 11.08
CA GLU A 305 31.38 -0.94 11.04
C GLU A 305 32.47 -0.50 12.04
N ALA A 306 33.20 -1.45 12.64
CA ALA A 306 34.30 -1.15 13.54
C ALA A 306 35.42 -0.37 12.82
N ASN A 307 35.68 0.86 13.30
CA ASN A 307 36.61 1.83 12.72
C ASN A 307 36.20 2.39 11.34
N ALA A 308 34.90 2.33 11.00
CA ALA A 308 34.34 3.02 9.84
C ALA A 308 34.83 4.48 9.79
N GLN A 309 35.35 4.90 8.65
CA GLN A 309 35.74 6.30 8.44
C GLN A 309 34.51 7.12 8.00
N PRO A 310 34.40 8.39 8.42
CA PRO A 310 33.35 9.26 7.92
C PRO A 310 33.57 9.58 6.44
N ILE A 311 32.50 9.61 5.65
CA ILE A 311 32.49 9.86 4.21
C ILE A 311 31.61 11.08 3.94
N GLU A 312 32.18 12.14 3.34
CA GLU A 312 31.37 13.25 2.83
C GLU A 312 30.66 12.83 1.53
N VAL A 313 29.35 13.04 1.48
CA VAL A 313 28.55 12.96 0.24
C VAL A 313 27.81 14.27 0.01
N THR A 314 27.57 14.61 -1.26
CA THR A 314 26.80 15.78 -1.67
C THR A 314 25.60 15.29 -2.50
N SER A 315 24.40 15.82 -2.24
CA SER A 315 23.22 15.51 -3.03
C SER A 315 23.32 16.14 -4.42
N VAL A 316 22.74 15.45 -5.42
CA VAL A 316 22.69 15.90 -6.81
C VAL A 316 21.29 15.70 -7.36
N SER A 317 20.87 16.51 -8.32
CA SER A 317 19.71 16.19 -9.17
C SER A 317 19.96 14.85 -9.87
N LEU A 318 19.04 13.89 -9.71
CA LEU A 318 19.19 12.49 -10.09
C LEU A 318 17.87 11.93 -10.65
N ASP A 319 17.96 11.16 -11.74
CA ASP A 319 16.84 10.42 -12.32
C ASP A 319 16.45 9.25 -11.38
N PRO A 320 15.25 9.23 -10.76
CA PRO A 320 14.90 8.25 -9.71
C PRO A 320 14.50 6.88 -10.29
N THR A 321 15.40 6.27 -11.07
CA THR A 321 15.11 5.05 -11.83
C THR A 321 14.81 3.83 -10.95
N PRO A 322 13.72 3.09 -11.24
CA PRO A 322 13.41 1.82 -10.55
C PRO A 322 14.30 0.65 -11.00
N ILE A 323 15.15 0.83 -12.01
CA ILE A 323 16.04 -0.20 -12.55
C ILE A 323 17.35 -0.21 -11.75
N ILE A 324 17.32 -0.85 -10.59
CA ILE A 324 18.46 -0.92 -9.66
C ILE A 324 19.61 -1.76 -10.22
N ARG A 325 19.32 -2.85 -10.95
CA ARG A 325 20.29 -3.62 -11.73
C ARG A 325 19.64 -4.25 -12.96
N ALA A 326 20.41 -4.40 -14.03
CA ALA A 326 20.10 -5.27 -15.17
C ALA A 326 21.41 -5.72 -15.84
N GLU A 327 21.82 -6.97 -15.59
CA GLU A 327 23.13 -7.49 -16.01
C GLU A 327 23.07 -9.00 -16.31
N VAL A 328 24.13 -9.56 -16.91
CA VAL A 328 24.35 -11.01 -16.97
C VAL A 328 25.35 -11.38 -15.87
N LEU A 329 25.00 -12.33 -15.02
CA LEU A 329 25.84 -12.72 -13.88
C LEU A 329 27.15 -13.37 -14.36
N GLU A 330 28.28 -12.91 -13.82
CA GLU A 330 29.62 -13.30 -14.25
C GLU A 330 29.80 -14.83 -14.24
N GLY A 331 30.39 -15.35 -15.32
CA GLY A 331 30.59 -16.79 -15.55
C GLY A 331 29.37 -17.55 -16.08
N THR A 332 28.22 -16.89 -16.27
CA THR A 332 26.94 -17.55 -16.61
C THR A 332 26.25 -16.96 -17.86
N HIS A 333 25.15 -17.59 -18.28
CA HIS A 333 24.15 -17.01 -19.21
C HIS A 333 22.86 -16.61 -18.48
N VAL A 334 22.94 -16.31 -17.18
CA VAL A 334 21.79 -15.92 -16.35
C VAL A 334 21.67 -14.41 -16.34
N GLY A 335 20.58 -13.89 -16.90
CA GLY A 335 20.20 -12.50 -16.70
C GLY A 335 19.72 -12.27 -15.27
N TYR A 336 20.09 -11.13 -14.69
CA TYR A 336 19.63 -10.69 -13.38
C TYR A 336 19.10 -9.25 -13.48
N ILE A 337 17.86 -9.05 -13.06
CA ILE A 337 17.21 -7.73 -12.99
C ILE A 337 16.75 -7.50 -11.56
N VAL A 338 17.09 -6.34 -11.00
CA VAL A 338 16.48 -5.81 -9.77
C VAL A 338 15.65 -4.59 -10.14
N TYR A 339 14.34 -4.68 -9.89
CA TYR A 339 13.37 -3.70 -10.36
C TYR A 339 12.39 -3.34 -9.24
N ASP A 340 12.50 -2.13 -8.68
CA ASP A 340 11.85 -1.75 -7.42
C ASP A 340 10.42 -1.18 -7.56
N SER A 341 10.01 -0.73 -8.76
CA SER A 341 8.64 -0.25 -9.02
C SER A 341 8.29 -0.39 -10.50
N PHE A 342 7.06 -0.77 -10.83
CA PHE A 342 6.55 -0.75 -12.20
C PHE A 342 6.20 0.68 -12.62
N ASP A 343 7.12 1.35 -13.28
CA ASP A 343 6.93 2.72 -13.75
C ASP A 343 7.07 2.83 -15.28
N ALA A 344 5.96 3.22 -15.93
CA ALA A 344 5.87 3.39 -17.37
C ALA A 344 6.75 4.55 -17.87
N ALA A 345 7.07 5.53 -17.03
CA ALA A 345 8.02 6.59 -17.39
C ALA A 345 9.42 6.04 -17.77
N TYR A 346 9.77 4.84 -17.27
CA TYR A 346 11.05 4.16 -17.51
C TYR A 346 10.94 2.97 -18.47
N ASP A 347 9.80 2.78 -19.15
CA ASP A 347 9.60 1.65 -20.08
C ASP A 347 10.66 1.61 -21.19
N ASN A 348 11.09 2.76 -21.70
CA ASN A 348 12.14 2.84 -22.72
C ASN A 348 13.50 2.36 -22.18
N ASP A 349 13.82 2.65 -20.91
CA ASP A 349 15.07 2.23 -20.26
C ASP A 349 15.03 0.74 -19.92
N LEU A 350 13.88 0.25 -19.42
CA LEU A 350 13.67 -1.18 -19.15
C LEU A 350 13.73 -2.00 -20.44
N LEU A 351 13.16 -1.50 -21.54
CA LEU A 351 13.29 -2.11 -22.86
C LEU A 351 14.75 -2.10 -23.37
N ALA A 352 15.53 -1.05 -23.11
CA ALA A 352 16.96 -1.00 -23.43
C ALA A 352 17.78 -2.03 -22.61
N ALA A 353 17.45 -2.18 -21.33
CA ALA A 353 18.04 -3.20 -20.46
C ALA A 353 17.71 -4.63 -20.93
N ILE A 354 16.42 -4.92 -21.17
CA ILE A 354 15.95 -6.21 -21.73
C ILE A 354 16.64 -6.50 -23.08
N LYS A 355 16.76 -5.49 -23.95
CA LYS A 355 17.46 -5.63 -25.22
C LYS A 355 18.94 -6.01 -25.03
N SER A 356 19.62 -5.40 -24.08
CA SER A 356 21.02 -5.72 -23.76
C SER A 356 21.18 -7.17 -23.29
N LEU A 357 20.26 -7.67 -22.44
CA LEU A 357 20.23 -9.07 -22.02
C LEU A 357 19.93 -10.03 -23.19
N LYS A 358 19.04 -9.63 -24.12
CA LYS A 358 18.76 -10.38 -25.34
C LYS A 358 19.95 -10.46 -26.27
N GLU A 359 20.68 -9.36 -26.47
CA GLU A 359 21.89 -9.30 -27.30
C GLU A 359 23.07 -10.05 -26.66
N ALA A 360 23.10 -10.16 -25.33
CA ALA A 360 24.02 -11.03 -24.59
C ALA A 360 23.63 -12.53 -24.60
N GLY A 361 22.45 -12.89 -25.11
CA GLY A 361 22.03 -14.28 -25.32
C GLY A 361 21.78 -15.07 -24.04
N ILE A 362 21.08 -14.49 -23.05
CA ILE A 362 20.74 -15.20 -21.80
C ILE A 362 19.86 -16.44 -22.06
N THR A 363 20.06 -17.49 -21.26
CA THR A 363 19.24 -18.72 -21.27
C THR A 363 18.15 -18.70 -20.20
N ASP A 364 18.39 -17.95 -19.12
CA ASP A 364 17.59 -17.92 -17.90
C ASP A 364 17.54 -16.49 -17.35
N LEU A 365 16.49 -16.16 -16.61
CA LEU A 365 16.32 -14.87 -15.94
C LEU A 365 15.94 -15.08 -14.48
N VAL A 366 16.68 -14.38 -13.61
CA VAL A 366 16.33 -14.11 -12.22
C VAL A 366 15.78 -12.68 -12.15
N LEU A 367 14.49 -12.56 -11.90
CA LEU A 367 13.79 -11.28 -11.77
C LEU A 367 13.53 -11.00 -10.28
N ASP A 368 14.21 -10.01 -9.72
CA ASP A 368 14.09 -9.63 -8.32
C ASP A 368 13.00 -8.56 -8.16
N LEU A 369 11.87 -8.97 -7.58
CA LEU A 369 10.71 -8.13 -7.27
C LEU A 369 10.50 -8.05 -5.75
N ARG A 370 11.51 -8.38 -4.93
CA ARG A 370 11.33 -8.55 -3.49
C ARG A 370 10.86 -7.28 -2.78
N ASN A 371 11.34 -6.11 -3.24
CA ASN A 371 10.94 -4.79 -2.73
C ASN A 371 9.78 -4.17 -3.55
N ASN A 372 9.31 -4.83 -4.61
CA ASN A 372 8.46 -4.18 -5.61
C ASN A 372 6.97 -4.24 -5.26
N GLY A 373 6.46 -3.12 -4.75
CA GLY A 373 5.07 -2.91 -4.36
C GLY A 373 4.04 -2.79 -5.50
N GLY A 374 4.46 -2.97 -6.75
CA GLY A 374 3.62 -2.87 -7.94
C GLY A 374 3.87 -1.60 -8.74
N GLY A 375 2.80 -1.02 -9.28
CA GLY A 375 2.82 0.13 -10.19
C GLY A 375 2.00 -0.14 -11.46
N HIS A 376 2.45 0.40 -12.58
CA HIS A 376 1.78 0.39 -13.87
C HIS A 376 1.55 -1.01 -14.45
N VAL A 377 0.27 -1.35 -14.70
CA VAL A 377 -0.18 -2.57 -15.42
C VAL A 377 0.49 -2.69 -16.79
N ILE A 378 0.62 -1.58 -17.51
CA ILE A 378 1.16 -1.57 -18.87
C ILE A 378 2.63 -2.03 -18.90
N THR A 379 3.43 -1.58 -17.92
CA THR A 379 4.82 -2.03 -17.72
C THR A 379 4.90 -3.48 -17.27
N SER A 380 4.00 -3.95 -16.40
CA SER A 380 4.00 -5.37 -15.98
C SER A 380 3.58 -6.31 -17.11
N ASN A 381 2.65 -5.89 -17.96
CA ASN A 381 2.28 -6.57 -19.21
C ASN A 381 3.45 -6.56 -20.21
N MET A 382 4.11 -5.41 -20.42
CA MET A 382 5.29 -5.27 -21.29
C MET A 382 6.44 -6.19 -20.86
N LEU A 383 6.84 -6.16 -19.59
CA LEU A 383 7.90 -7.01 -19.05
C LEU A 383 7.55 -8.50 -19.20
N SER A 384 6.32 -8.90 -18.85
CA SER A 384 5.84 -10.28 -19.01
C SER A 384 5.84 -10.73 -20.48
N THR A 385 5.48 -9.82 -21.40
CA THR A 385 5.50 -10.04 -22.84
C THR A 385 6.92 -10.23 -23.36
N CYS A 386 7.88 -9.43 -22.89
CA CYS A 386 9.29 -9.59 -23.25
C CYS A 386 9.87 -10.91 -22.73
N ILE A 387 9.54 -11.32 -21.50
CA ILE A 387 10.00 -12.58 -20.89
C ILE A 387 9.51 -13.80 -21.69
N GLY A 388 8.19 -13.99 -21.79
CA GLY A 388 7.62 -15.17 -22.47
C GLY A 388 7.66 -15.10 -24.00
N GLY A 389 7.83 -13.90 -24.57
CA GLY A 389 7.96 -13.69 -26.00
C GLY A 389 6.80 -14.27 -26.80
N SER A 390 7.12 -15.11 -27.77
CA SER A 390 6.13 -15.77 -28.64
C SER A 390 5.10 -16.64 -27.91
N ALA A 391 5.39 -17.15 -26.71
CA ALA A 391 4.41 -17.88 -25.89
C ALA A 391 3.22 -16.99 -25.45
N CYS A 392 3.46 -15.68 -25.33
CA CYS A 392 2.49 -14.68 -24.95
C CYS A 392 1.58 -14.26 -26.11
N GLN A 393 1.93 -14.56 -27.37
CA GLN A 393 1.20 -14.08 -28.54
C GLN A 393 -0.29 -14.51 -28.50
N ASP A 394 -1.16 -13.54 -28.75
CA ASP A 394 -2.61 -13.67 -28.78
C ASP A 394 -3.29 -14.17 -27.49
N ARG A 395 -2.54 -14.40 -26.41
CA ARG A 395 -3.05 -14.77 -25.09
C ARG A 395 -3.62 -13.56 -24.36
N VAL A 396 -4.59 -13.81 -23.48
CA VAL A 396 -5.00 -12.86 -22.44
C VAL A 396 -3.87 -12.73 -21.43
N TYR A 397 -3.46 -11.50 -21.11
CA TYR A 397 -2.59 -11.23 -19.96
C TYR A 397 -3.42 -11.35 -18.69
N GLN A 398 -4.43 -10.49 -18.56
CA GLN A 398 -5.26 -10.39 -17.37
C GLN A 398 -6.72 -10.12 -17.76
N TYR A 399 -7.65 -10.79 -17.06
CA TYR A 399 -9.06 -10.44 -17.00
C TYR A 399 -9.33 -9.53 -15.79
N TYR A 400 -10.36 -8.68 -15.90
CA TYR A 400 -10.73 -7.69 -14.89
C TYR A 400 -12.23 -7.76 -14.56
N ARG A 401 -12.54 -7.65 -13.26
CA ARG A 401 -13.91 -7.46 -12.73
C ARG A 401 -13.97 -6.12 -11.99
N TYR A 402 -14.82 -5.21 -12.46
CA TYR A 402 -15.17 -3.95 -11.80
C TYR A 402 -16.35 -4.15 -10.83
N ASN A 403 -16.95 -3.08 -10.31
CA ASN A 403 -18.23 -3.14 -9.58
C ASN A 403 -19.38 -3.62 -10.49
N ASP A 404 -20.47 -4.10 -9.90
CA ASP A 404 -21.52 -4.81 -10.65
C ASP A 404 -22.30 -3.93 -11.64
N GLU A 405 -22.34 -2.61 -11.44
CA GLU A 405 -22.91 -1.65 -12.40
C GLU A 405 -22.05 -1.54 -13.66
N ARG A 406 -20.72 -1.40 -13.50
CA ARG A 406 -19.76 -1.42 -14.61
C ARG A 406 -19.68 -2.79 -15.31
N MET A 407 -19.99 -3.87 -14.59
CA MET A 407 -20.14 -5.21 -15.19
C MET A 407 -21.48 -5.38 -15.94
N ALA A 408 -22.53 -4.63 -15.56
CA ALA A 408 -23.84 -4.65 -16.19
C ALA A 408 -23.86 -3.83 -17.49
N ASP A 409 -23.49 -2.54 -17.44
CA ASP A 409 -23.18 -1.78 -18.66
C ASP A 409 -21.71 -1.92 -19.03
N TRP A 410 -21.40 -3.11 -19.56
CA TRP A 410 -20.07 -3.40 -20.05
C TRP A 410 -19.70 -2.61 -21.31
N LYS A 411 -20.68 -2.06 -22.03
CA LYS A 411 -20.42 -1.30 -23.26
C LYS A 411 -19.89 0.09 -22.92
N GLN A 412 -20.58 0.81 -22.04
CA GLN A 412 -20.11 2.10 -21.54
C GLN A 412 -18.74 1.92 -20.85
N THR A 413 -18.57 0.89 -20.03
CA THR A 413 -17.27 0.62 -19.38
C THR A 413 -16.16 0.22 -20.38
N SER A 414 -16.48 -0.47 -21.48
CA SER A 414 -15.54 -0.71 -22.57
C SER A 414 -15.13 0.57 -23.30
N GLU A 415 -16.07 1.49 -23.50
CA GLU A 415 -15.88 2.77 -24.18
C GLU A 415 -15.06 3.74 -23.32
N THR A 416 -15.49 4.06 -22.09
CA THR A 416 -14.83 5.01 -21.17
C THR A 416 -13.41 4.61 -20.72
N PHE A 417 -13.00 3.35 -20.92
CA PHE A 417 -11.69 2.85 -20.45
C PHE A 417 -10.87 2.15 -21.54
N GLY A 418 -11.30 2.16 -22.80
CA GLY A 418 -10.65 1.45 -23.90
C GLY A 418 -10.47 -0.06 -23.65
N MET A 419 -11.41 -0.70 -22.95
CA MET A 419 -11.27 -2.10 -22.48
C MET A 419 -11.98 -3.09 -23.40
N SER A 420 -11.33 -4.21 -23.74
CA SER A 420 -12.00 -5.34 -24.41
C SER A 420 -12.84 -6.15 -23.42
N TYR A 421 -13.98 -6.69 -23.88
CA TYR A 421 -14.89 -7.51 -23.05
C TYR A 421 -15.13 -8.89 -23.67
N ASP A 422 -14.87 -9.95 -22.91
CA ASP A 422 -15.20 -11.33 -23.29
C ASP A 422 -16.60 -11.67 -22.77
N GLN A 423 -17.57 -11.70 -23.69
CA GLN A 423 -18.97 -12.04 -23.40
C GLN A 423 -19.16 -13.49 -22.89
N THR A 424 -18.20 -14.39 -23.13
CA THR A 424 -18.20 -15.77 -22.64
C THR A 424 -17.63 -15.86 -21.22
N ALA A 425 -16.59 -15.10 -20.90
CA ALA A 425 -16.10 -14.95 -19.54
C ALA A 425 -17.00 -14.07 -18.66
N LYS A 426 -17.74 -13.14 -19.28
CA LYS A 426 -18.37 -11.98 -18.63
C LYS A 426 -17.37 -11.11 -17.87
N LEU A 427 -16.17 -10.94 -18.43
CA LEU A 427 -15.06 -10.19 -17.85
C LEU A 427 -14.43 -9.30 -18.92
N PHE A 428 -13.92 -8.14 -18.49
CA PHE A 428 -13.03 -7.35 -19.31
C PHE A 428 -11.67 -8.03 -19.39
N PHE A 429 -10.87 -7.74 -20.40
CA PHE A 429 -9.52 -8.29 -20.53
C PHE A 429 -8.60 -7.40 -21.36
N GLU A 430 -7.31 -7.65 -21.21
CA GLU A 430 -6.30 -7.24 -22.18
C GLU A 430 -5.43 -8.44 -22.60
N LYS A 431 -4.77 -8.32 -23.75
CA LYS A 431 -3.79 -9.29 -24.23
C LYS A 431 -2.38 -8.88 -23.81
N PHE A 432 -1.44 -9.82 -23.88
CA PHE A 432 -0.02 -9.48 -23.89
C PHE A 432 0.31 -8.62 -25.12
N TYR A 433 1.05 -7.52 -24.96
CA TYR A 433 1.31 -6.51 -26.01
C TYR A 433 2.36 -6.92 -27.07
N TYR A 434 2.39 -8.20 -27.47
CA TYR A 434 3.48 -8.79 -28.25
C TYR A 434 3.75 -8.10 -29.60
N SER A 435 2.70 -7.81 -30.36
CA SER A 435 2.82 -7.21 -31.70
C SER A 435 3.01 -5.71 -31.68
N ASN A 436 2.37 -5.01 -30.73
CA ASN A 436 2.39 -3.55 -30.58
C ASN A 436 2.17 -3.15 -29.12
N TYR A 437 3.16 -2.46 -28.57
CA TYR A 437 3.13 -1.75 -27.30
C TYR A 437 3.35 -0.26 -27.58
N TYR A 438 2.25 0.49 -27.68
CA TYR A 438 2.24 1.95 -27.90
C TYR A 438 3.22 2.45 -28.99
N GLY A 439 3.27 1.77 -30.14
CA GLY A 439 4.11 2.10 -31.30
C GLY A 439 5.39 1.25 -31.43
N VAL A 440 5.74 0.46 -30.43
CA VAL A 440 6.94 -0.41 -30.41
C VAL A 440 6.53 -1.88 -30.46
N SER A 441 7.17 -2.69 -31.32
CA SER A 441 6.87 -4.13 -31.38
C SER A 441 7.73 -4.92 -30.38
N LEU A 442 7.10 -5.56 -29.40
CA LEU A 442 7.82 -6.29 -28.34
C LEU A 442 8.48 -7.59 -28.83
N ALA A 443 8.15 -8.08 -30.02
CA ALA A 443 8.92 -9.14 -30.70
C ALA A 443 10.42 -8.80 -30.84
N ASN A 444 10.78 -7.51 -30.98
CA ASN A 444 12.17 -7.06 -31.01
C ASN A 444 12.89 -7.28 -29.68
N TYR A 445 12.16 -7.26 -28.55
CA TYR A 445 12.67 -7.37 -27.18
C TYR A 445 12.44 -8.75 -26.56
N ALA A 446 11.61 -9.59 -27.20
CA ALA A 446 11.26 -10.93 -26.75
C ALA A 446 12.49 -11.82 -26.49
N LEU A 447 12.65 -12.25 -25.24
CA LEU A 447 13.65 -13.20 -24.75
C LEU A 447 13.24 -14.65 -25.05
N ASN A 448 11.94 -14.94 -25.07
CA ASN A 448 11.36 -16.28 -25.31
C ASN A 448 11.82 -17.34 -24.28
N LEU A 449 11.90 -16.94 -23.00
CA LEU A 449 12.34 -17.84 -21.93
C LEU A 449 11.31 -18.93 -21.66
N SER A 450 11.79 -20.17 -21.47
CA SER A 450 10.96 -21.34 -21.18
C SER A 450 10.60 -21.51 -19.70
N ARG A 451 11.20 -20.70 -18.82
CA ARG A 451 10.97 -20.62 -17.36
C ARG A 451 11.41 -19.25 -16.84
N LEU A 452 10.91 -18.86 -15.68
CA LEU A 452 11.31 -17.65 -14.95
C LEU A 452 11.59 -17.98 -13.48
N TYR A 453 12.61 -17.38 -12.89
CA TYR A 453 12.85 -17.38 -11.45
C TYR A 453 12.56 -15.99 -10.90
N VAL A 454 11.75 -15.89 -9.84
CA VAL A 454 11.34 -14.61 -9.25
C VAL A 454 11.71 -14.58 -7.77
N LEU A 455 12.44 -13.55 -7.36
CA LEU A 455 12.80 -13.33 -5.96
C LEU A 455 11.73 -12.43 -5.32
N VAL A 456 11.19 -12.83 -4.17
CA VAL A 456 9.95 -12.28 -3.60
C VAL A 456 10.00 -12.07 -2.08
N SER A 457 9.26 -11.07 -1.58
CA SER A 457 9.02 -10.86 -0.15
C SER A 457 7.59 -10.37 0.14
N ASP A 458 7.27 -10.02 1.39
CA ASP A 458 5.98 -9.40 1.76
C ASP A 458 5.80 -7.98 1.19
N GLY A 459 6.88 -7.36 0.70
CA GLY A 459 6.85 -6.16 -0.14
C GLY A 459 6.43 -6.42 -1.60
N THR A 460 6.57 -7.64 -2.12
CA THR A 460 6.16 -8.00 -3.49
C THR A 460 4.63 -7.95 -3.61
N ALA A 461 4.10 -6.98 -4.36
CA ALA A 461 2.66 -6.75 -4.41
C ALA A 461 2.11 -6.44 -5.82
N SER A 462 0.84 -6.75 -6.03
CA SER A 462 -0.01 -6.14 -7.06
C SER A 462 0.49 -6.33 -8.50
N ALA A 463 1.07 -5.34 -9.18
CA ALA A 463 1.60 -5.52 -10.54
C ALA A 463 2.74 -6.57 -10.58
N SER A 464 3.54 -6.66 -9.52
CA SER A 464 4.54 -7.73 -9.33
C SER A 464 3.90 -9.12 -9.26
N GLU A 465 2.77 -9.22 -8.56
CA GLU A 465 1.99 -10.46 -8.44
C GLU A 465 1.23 -10.75 -9.74
N ALA A 466 0.89 -9.73 -10.54
CA ALA A 466 0.30 -9.87 -11.87
C ALA A 466 1.30 -10.44 -12.90
N VAL A 467 2.59 -10.04 -12.87
CA VAL A 467 3.64 -10.72 -13.67
C VAL A 467 3.65 -12.22 -13.37
N ILE A 468 3.71 -12.59 -12.08
CA ILE A 468 3.74 -13.99 -11.64
C ILE A 468 2.47 -14.73 -12.06
N ASN A 469 1.30 -14.17 -11.78
CA ASN A 469 0.01 -14.83 -12.01
C ASN A 469 -0.34 -14.96 -13.49
N SER A 470 -0.03 -13.96 -14.30
CA SER A 470 -0.33 -13.96 -15.75
C SER A 470 0.64 -14.82 -16.56
N LEU A 471 1.90 -14.95 -16.13
CA LEU A 471 2.86 -15.89 -16.75
C LEU A 471 2.54 -17.35 -16.39
N LYS A 472 2.28 -17.66 -15.11
CA LYS A 472 1.65 -18.95 -14.73
C LYS A 472 0.33 -19.14 -15.49
N GLY A 473 -0.38 -18.04 -15.73
CA GLY A 473 -1.61 -17.91 -16.52
C GLY A 473 -1.55 -18.38 -17.98
N ILE A 474 -0.36 -18.43 -18.61
CA ILE A 474 -0.19 -18.99 -19.97
C ILE A 474 0.51 -20.36 -19.96
N GLY A 475 0.74 -20.91 -18.77
CA GLY A 475 1.48 -22.17 -18.58
C GLY A 475 3.00 -22.01 -18.60
N LEU A 476 3.53 -20.78 -18.51
CA LEU A 476 4.97 -20.56 -18.38
C LEU A 476 5.39 -20.89 -16.92
N PRO A 477 6.37 -21.79 -16.70
CA PRO A 477 6.87 -22.10 -15.36
C PRO A 477 7.51 -20.90 -14.68
N VAL A 478 6.97 -20.48 -13.54
CA VAL A 478 7.53 -19.40 -12.70
C VAL A 478 7.85 -19.96 -11.31
N THR A 479 9.12 -19.96 -10.93
CA THR A 479 9.62 -20.44 -9.62
C THR A 479 9.83 -19.27 -8.67
N LEU A 480 9.18 -19.26 -7.51
CA LEU A 480 9.30 -18.21 -6.51
C LEU A 480 10.30 -18.59 -5.40
N ILE A 481 11.16 -17.64 -5.02
CA ILE A 481 12.20 -17.83 -4.01
C ILE A 481 12.16 -16.64 -3.03
N GLY A 482 12.14 -16.90 -1.73
CA GLY A 482 12.14 -15.85 -0.70
C GLY A 482 11.08 -16.04 0.37
N SER A 483 10.24 -15.04 0.63
CA SER A 483 9.10 -15.11 1.55
C SER A 483 7.74 -14.94 0.83
N LYS A 484 6.63 -14.83 1.58
CA LYS A 484 5.28 -14.81 1.02
C LYS A 484 4.92 -13.41 0.48
N THR A 485 4.31 -13.34 -0.71
CA THR A 485 3.93 -12.05 -1.32
C THR A 485 2.78 -11.35 -0.58
N ASN A 486 2.47 -10.11 -0.94
CA ASN A 486 1.51 -9.26 -0.23
C ASN A 486 0.03 -9.70 -0.39
N GLY A 487 -0.35 -10.22 -1.57
CA GLY A 487 -1.73 -10.59 -1.90
C GLY A 487 -2.61 -9.43 -2.36
N LYS A 488 -2.06 -8.37 -2.96
CA LYS A 488 -2.82 -7.19 -3.45
C LYS A 488 -3.40 -7.49 -4.84
N ASN A 489 -4.38 -8.40 -4.89
CA ASN A 489 -5.00 -8.91 -6.11
C ASN A 489 -5.99 -7.95 -6.82
N VAL A 490 -6.09 -6.72 -6.30
CA VAL A 490 -6.91 -5.61 -6.77
C VAL A 490 -6.06 -4.47 -7.32
N GLY A 491 -6.64 -3.63 -8.18
CA GLY A 491 -5.99 -2.50 -8.82
C GLY A 491 -6.91 -1.30 -9.01
N MET A 492 -6.33 -0.24 -9.53
CA MET A 492 -6.83 1.14 -9.45
C MET A 492 -6.86 1.77 -10.83
N ASN A 493 -7.97 2.44 -11.15
CA ASN A 493 -7.98 3.46 -12.21
C ASN A 493 -7.54 4.78 -11.57
N VAL A 494 -6.59 5.48 -12.19
CA VAL A 494 -6.10 6.77 -11.68
C VAL A 494 -6.88 7.91 -12.32
N PHE A 495 -7.34 8.83 -11.48
CA PHE A 495 -8.02 10.07 -11.83
C PHE A 495 -7.16 11.25 -11.36
N THR A 496 -7.05 12.31 -12.15
CA THR A 496 -6.22 13.48 -11.82
C THR A 496 -6.96 14.79 -12.06
N TRP A 497 -6.71 15.76 -11.17
CA TRP A 497 -7.26 17.12 -11.28
C TRP A 497 -6.16 18.13 -10.97
N ASN A 498 -6.04 19.18 -11.79
CA ASN A 498 -4.89 20.09 -11.74
C ASN A 498 -5.33 21.50 -11.32
N ASN A 499 -4.52 22.18 -10.52
CA ASN A 499 -4.71 23.54 -10.01
C ASN A 499 -5.93 23.75 -9.08
N ILE A 500 -6.45 22.70 -8.44
CA ILE A 500 -7.49 22.84 -7.40
C ILE A 500 -6.85 23.42 -6.14
N GLU A 501 -7.27 24.62 -5.72
CA GLU A 501 -6.72 25.35 -4.57
C GLU A 501 -5.18 25.57 -4.62
N GLY A 502 -4.58 25.51 -5.82
CA GLY A 502 -3.13 25.59 -6.02
C GLY A 502 -2.38 24.25 -5.89
N TYR A 503 -3.09 23.13 -5.92
CA TYR A 503 -2.54 21.78 -5.92
C TYR A 503 -3.00 20.98 -7.14
N ASP A 504 -2.13 20.09 -7.60
CA ASP A 504 -2.48 19.00 -8.51
C ASP A 504 -2.73 17.75 -7.65
N TYR A 505 -3.83 17.05 -7.90
CA TYR A 505 -4.29 15.89 -7.14
C TYR A 505 -4.29 14.63 -8.00
N GLU A 506 -3.89 13.51 -7.39
CA GLU A 506 -4.04 12.16 -7.96
C GLU A 506 -4.88 11.30 -7.03
N PHE A 507 -5.91 10.66 -7.58
CA PHE A 507 -6.79 9.76 -6.85
C PHE A 507 -6.81 8.37 -7.47
N ALA A 508 -6.50 7.36 -6.66
CA ALA A 508 -6.40 5.97 -7.05
C ALA A 508 -7.30 5.10 -6.16
N PRO A 509 -8.61 5.01 -6.43
CA PRO A 509 -9.51 4.08 -5.76
C PRO A 509 -9.28 2.65 -6.25
N ILE A 510 -9.39 1.66 -5.36
CA ILE A 510 -9.55 0.25 -5.76
C ILE A 510 -10.83 0.11 -6.59
N SER A 511 -10.67 -0.09 -7.90
CA SER A 511 -11.77 -0.12 -8.87
C SER A 511 -11.97 -1.49 -9.52
N PHE A 512 -10.95 -2.36 -9.52
CA PHE A 512 -11.03 -3.69 -10.14
C PHE A 512 -10.30 -4.79 -9.36
N GLN A 513 -10.77 -6.04 -9.53
CA GLN A 513 -10.03 -7.26 -9.20
C GLN A 513 -9.47 -7.91 -10.47
N GLY A 514 -8.22 -8.39 -10.41
CA GLY A 514 -7.51 -9.00 -11.54
C GLY A 514 -7.44 -10.54 -11.48
N TYR A 515 -7.47 -11.19 -12.66
CA TYR A 515 -7.42 -12.65 -12.81
C TYR A 515 -6.54 -13.04 -14.02
N ASN A 516 -5.84 -14.17 -13.96
CA ASN A 516 -5.05 -14.69 -15.09
C ASN A 516 -5.93 -15.32 -16.20
N ALA A 517 -5.33 -15.87 -17.26
CA ALA A 517 -6.10 -16.44 -18.38
C ALA A 517 -6.95 -17.69 -18.03
N GLN A 518 -6.65 -18.44 -16.95
CA GLN A 518 -7.54 -19.47 -16.38
C GLN A 518 -8.61 -18.88 -15.43
N LYS A 519 -8.69 -17.56 -15.34
CA LYS A 519 -9.63 -16.80 -14.49
C LYS A 519 -9.36 -17.02 -12.99
N GLN A 520 -8.09 -17.24 -12.63
CA GLN A 520 -7.62 -17.35 -11.25
C GLN A 520 -7.06 -16.00 -10.78
N SER A 521 -7.57 -15.49 -9.67
CA SER A 521 -6.99 -14.32 -8.99
C SER A 521 -5.86 -14.76 -8.04
N VAL A 522 -4.99 -13.82 -7.66
CA VAL A 522 -4.00 -14.02 -6.60
C VAL A 522 -4.75 -14.20 -5.26
N ASP A 523 -4.26 -15.09 -4.39
CA ASP A 523 -4.79 -15.24 -3.02
C ASP A 523 -4.63 -13.92 -2.26
N PRO A 524 -5.70 -13.34 -1.67
CA PRO A 524 -5.60 -12.15 -0.80
C PRO A 524 -4.61 -12.27 0.37
N LYS A 525 -4.18 -13.49 0.71
CA LYS A 525 -3.15 -13.79 1.71
C LYS A 525 -1.73 -13.91 1.14
N GLY A 526 -1.54 -13.64 -0.15
CA GLY A 526 -0.25 -13.75 -0.83
C GLY A 526 0.07 -15.13 -1.40
N ILE A 527 0.92 -15.14 -2.43
CA ILE A 527 1.48 -16.33 -3.07
C ILE A 527 2.60 -16.87 -2.18
N THR A 528 2.50 -18.15 -1.81
CA THR A 528 3.57 -18.88 -1.12
C THR A 528 4.74 -19.12 -2.08
N PRO A 529 6.01 -18.86 -1.69
CA PRO A 529 7.16 -19.16 -2.54
C PRO A 529 7.35 -20.67 -2.68
N ASP A 530 7.82 -21.10 -3.85
CA ASP A 530 8.17 -22.51 -4.10
C ASP A 530 9.40 -22.94 -3.27
N TYR A 531 10.30 -21.99 -2.98
CA TYR A 531 11.44 -22.15 -2.06
C TYR A 531 11.48 -21.03 -1.03
N ALA A 532 11.17 -21.34 0.23
CA ALA A 532 11.29 -20.41 1.34
C ALA A 532 12.77 -20.16 1.68
N VAL A 533 13.24 -18.92 1.55
CA VAL A 533 14.62 -18.50 1.82
C VAL A 533 14.61 -17.16 2.56
N SER A 534 15.39 -17.05 3.65
CA SER A 534 15.61 -15.77 4.32
C SER A 534 16.74 -15.00 3.64
N GLU A 535 16.50 -13.72 3.35
CA GLU A 535 17.52 -12.78 2.86
C GLU A 535 18.70 -12.62 3.83
N THR A 536 18.48 -12.93 5.11
CA THR A 536 19.50 -12.87 6.18
C THR A 536 20.15 -14.23 6.47
N ALA A 537 19.89 -15.27 5.67
CA ALA A 537 20.46 -16.60 5.87
C ALA A 537 22.00 -16.61 5.79
N SER A 538 22.61 -15.68 5.02
CA SER A 538 24.04 -15.44 5.04
C SER A 538 24.43 -14.59 6.26
N GLY A 539 24.97 -15.22 7.30
CA GLY A 539 25.55 -14.52 8.46
C GLY A 539 24.59 -13.70 9.34
N GLY A 540 23.27 -13.83 9.17
CA GLY A 540 22.29 -13.09 9.97
C GLY A 540 22.15 -11.62 9.56
N TRP A 541 22.45 -11.26 8.32
CA TRP A 541 22.20 -9.92 7.77
C TRP A 541 21.96 -9.93 6.26
N TYR A 542 21.47 -8.80 5.75
CA TYR A 542 21.50 -8.52 4.31
C TYR A 542 22.94 -8.42 3.80
N VAL A 543 23.15 -8.88 2.57
CA VAL A 543 24.36 -8.63 1.78
C VAL A 543 24.00 -7.88 0.50
N ASP A 544 25.01 -7.38 -0.22
CA ASP A 544 24.79 -6.70 -1.50
C ASP A 544 24.21 -7.67 -2.56
N PHE A 545 23.52 -7.13 -3.56
CA PHE A 545 22.96 -7.92 -4.65
C PHE A 545 24.07 -8.63 -5.46
N GLY A 546 23.97 -9.95 -5.62
CA GLY A 546 24.93 -10.76 -6.38
C GLY A 546 24.87 -12.26 -6.05
N PRO A 547 25.78 -13.09 -6.60
CA PRO A 547 25.75 -14.55 -6.46
C PRO A 547 25.85 -15.12 -5.03
N ASP A 548 26.36 -14.33 -4.08
CA ASP A 548 26.46 -14.66 -2.64
C ASP A 548 25.18 -14.29 -1.85
N GLU A 549 24.23 -13.58 -2.46
CA GLU A 549 22.97 -13.19 -1.83
C GLU A 549 22.04 -14.41 -1.74
N PRO A 550 21.44 -14.74 -0.57
CA PRO A 550 20.75 -16.02 -0.38
C PRO A 550 19.66 -16.38 -1.40
N LEU A 551 18.88 -15.41 -1.89
CA LEU A 551 17.80 -15.66 -2.85
C LEU A 551 18.37 -15.80 -4.28
N VAL A 552 19.32 -14.97 -4.68
CA VAL A 552 20.06 -15.11 -5.96
C VAL A 552 20.84 -16.43 -6.01
N HIS A 553 21.55 -16.77 -4.94
CA HIS A 553 22.29 -18.02 -4.81
C HIS A 553 21.38 -19.24 -5.01
N LYS A 554 20.19 -19.23 -4.38
CA LYS A 554 19.22 -20.31 -4.55
C LYS A 554 18.66 -20.38 -5.98
N ALA A 555 18.50 -19.24 -6.66
CA ALA A 555 18.13 -19.24 -8.07
C ALA A 555 19.23 -19.88 -8.94
N LEU A 556 20.49 -19.52 -8.72
CA LEU A 556 21.64 -20.10 -9.42
C LEU A 556 21.79 -21.61 -9.16
N GLU A 557 21.54 -22.07 -7.93
CA GLU A 557 21.49 -23.51 -7.59
C GLU A 557 20.42 -24.24 -8.42
N LEU A 558 19.19 -23.68 -8.49
CA LEU A 558 18.06 -24.27 -9.20
C LEU A 558 18.14 -24.14 -10.74
N ILE A 559 18.96 -23.23 -11.25
CA ILE A 559 19.32 -23.12 -12.67
C ILE A 559 20.39 -24.16 -13.04
N GLY A 560 21.29 -24.48 -12.11
CA GLY A 560 22.50 -25.27 -12.35
C GLY A 560 23.76 -24.42 -12.65
N ALA A 561 23.78 -23.16 -12.21
CA ALA A 561 24.80 -22.17 -12.52
C ALA A 561 25.64 -21.69 -11.31
N ALA A 562 25.35 -22.17 -10.09
CA ALA A 562 26.02 -21.71 -8.85
C ALA A 562 27.56 -21.86 -8.89
N ASP A 563 28.08 -23.03 -9.28
CA ASP A 563 29.53 -23.28 -9.34
C ASP A 563 30.25 -22.38 -10.35
N ALA A 564 29.57 -21.96 -11.42
CA ALA A 564 30.12 -21.09 -12.45
C ALA A 564 30.21 -19.61 -12.03
N SER A 565 29.45 -19.21 -11.00
CA SER A 565 29.39 -17.83 -10.51
C SER A 565 30.19 -17.61 -9.21
N ALA A 566 30.75 -18.68 -8.62
CA ALA A 566 31.46 -18.66 -7.34
C ALA A 566 32.87 -18.00 -7.37
N THR A 567 33.25 -17.31 -8.44
CA THR A 567 34.63 -16.86 -8.71
C THR A 567 34.92 -15.38 -8.41
N THR A 568 34.25 -14.72 -7.47
CA THR A 568 34.74 -13.44 -6.90
C THR A 568 34.53 -13.28 -5.38
N ARG A 569 35.62 -12.85 -4.70
CA ARG A 569 35.70 -12.20 -3.38
C ARG A 569 34.87 -12.78 -2.21
N SER A 570 35.54 -13.50 -1.31
CA SER A 570 35.05 -13.75 0.05
C SER A 570 34.78 -12.44 0.83
N VAL A 571 33.52 -12.22 1.20
CA VAL A 571 33.11 -11.10 2.06
C VAL A 571 33.66 -11.32 3.48
N LYS A 572 34.57 -10.45 3.92
CA LYS A 572 34.93 -10.36 5.34
C LYS A 572 33.79 -9.71 6.12
N SER A 573 33.19 -10.45 7.04
CA SER A 573 32.36 -9.86 8.10
C SER A 573 33.24 -9.04 9.06
N VAL A 574 33.45 -7.76 8.73
CA VAL A 574 34.02 -6.79 9.67
C VAL A 574 32.99 -6.55 10.78
N GLY A 575 33.43 -6.51 12.03
CA GLY A 575 32.51 -6.44 13.18
C GLY A 575 31.68 -5.15 13.18
N ALA A 576 30.38 -5.26 13.01
CA ALA A 576 29.43 -4.18 13.19
C ALA A 576 29.16 -3.91 14.69
N GLY A 577 28.66 -2.72 15.02
CA GLY A 577 28.01 -2.48 16.33
C GLY A 577 26.75 -3.34 16.46
N GLN A 578 26.41 -3.77 17.69
CA GLN A 578 25.25 -4.64 17.88
C GLN A 578 23.95 -3.93 17.47
N ARG A 579 23.14 -4.67 16.70
CA ARG A 579 21.91 -4.21 16.06
C ARG A 579 20.73 -5.02 16.58
N GLY A 580 19.62 -4.35 16.84
CA GLY A 580 18.34 -4.97 17.13
C GLY A 580 17.60 -5.40 15.87
N SER A 581 16.30 -5.61 15.99
CA SER A 581 15.42 -5.91 14.87
C SER A 581 15.30 -4.72 13.90
N ILE A 582 15.13 -5.05 12.62
CA ILE A 582 14.75 -4.10 11.57
C ILE A 582 13.32 -3.61 11.83
N ARG A 583 13.11 -2.29 11.72
CA ARG A 583 11.79 -1.67 11.56
C ARG A 583 11.72 -1.13 10.14
N GLN A 584 11.06 -1.84 9.24
CA GLN A 584 10.81 -1.30 7.90
C GLN A 584 10.02 0.01 8.02
N ALA A 585 10.26 0.96 7.11
CA ALA A 585 9.40 2.14 7.05
C ALA A 585 7.96 1.72 6.68
N ILE A 586 6.98 2.57 6.94
CA ILE A 586 5.58 2.31 6.56
C ILE A 586 5.40 2.63 5.07
N GLU A 587 5.99 1.79 4.23
CA GLU A 587 5.84 1.85 2.77
C GLU A 587 4.51 1.19 2.39
N ARG A 588 3.58 1.97 1.84
CA ARG A 588 2.37 1.45 1.20
C ARG A 588 2.76 0.89 -0.18
N PRO A 589 2.39 -0.35 -0.56
CA PRO A 589 2.71 -0.86 -1.89
C PRO A 589 2.01 -0.06 -2.99
N ASN A 590 2.80 0.59 -3.86
CA ASN A 590 2.37 1.46 -4.98
C ASN A 590 1.11 0.95 -5.69
N GLY A 591 1.02 -0.37 -5.90
CA GLY A 591 -0.21 -1.03 -6.32
C GLY A 591 -0.44 -1.03 -7.82
N MET A 592 -1.32 -1.92 -8.27
CA MET A 592 -1.61 -2.13 -9.68
C MET A 592 -2.41 -0.96 -10.26
N ILE A 593 -1.73 -0.05 -10.96
CA ILE A 593 -2.28 1.19 -11.53
C ILE A 593 -2.55 1.01 -13.02
N ARG A 594 -3.73 1.46 -13.47
CA ARG A 594 -4.05 1.64 -14.89
C ARG A 594 -4.45 3.08 -15.16
N THR A 595 -3.54 3.81 -15.81
CA THR A 595 -3.75 5.15 -16.37
C THR A 595 -4.94 5.12 -17.35
N ILE A 596 -5.76 6.17 -17.34
CA ILE A 596 -6.84 6.41 -18.32
C ILE A 596 -6.24 7.29 -19.43
N ASP A 597 -6.64 7.11 -20.71
CA ASP A 597 -6.25 8.07 -21.76
C ASP A 597 -6.96 9.42 -21.51
N PRO A 598 -6.25 10.55 -21.40
CA PRO A 598 -6.85 11.87 -21.16
C PRO A 598 -7.80 12.40 -22.26
N LYS A 599 -8.12 11.60 -23.28
CA LYS A 599 -9.11 11.90 -24.33
C LYS A 599 -10.50 11.34 -24.07
N GLU A 600 -10.69 10.53 -23.03
CA GLU A 600 -11.94 9.77 -22.79
C GLU A 600 -12.64 10.14 -21.46
N MET A 601 -12.35 11.34 -20.92
CA MET A 601 -13.10 12.01 -19.84
C MET A 601 -13.46 13.44 -20.23
#